data_AF-A0A2D4YDI9-F1
#
_entry.id   AF-A0A2D4YDI9-F1
#
_cell.length_a   1.000
_cell.length_b   1.000
_cell.length_c   1.000
_cell.angle_alpha   90.00
_cell.angle_beta   90.00
_cell.angle_gamma   90.00
#
_symmetry.space_group_name_H-M   'P 1'
#
loop_
_entity.id
_entity.type
_entity.pdbx_description
1 polymer ?
#
loop_
_entity_poly.entity_id
_entity_poly.type
_entity_poly.pdbx_seq_one_letter_code
_entity_poly.pdbx_strand_id
1 'polypeptide(L)'
;MIKHFLNLEWKQYFRSSYWQKSMALNILLVFFALYFIVMFLGLGFGLLFILKKTYPDQDPFVIANGLLFYWLMVDLMMRFFLQKLPVMSVKPLLTLPIKRSTIVHFVLGKSALSFFNFLPLFAIIPFSIMLIKEGYETSQILPWMVALIIVVLIINFLNFIIEALSSKTDLPFLPLLATVGVLYGLEYFNIVSMTSLVGDAFIGISNNPVLIIIPIALLAIAYAFNFKILREKLFLDSGLKSKVTEVKAADLSWTNRFGDIAPFMQLDLKLIWRNKRTKSSAFLMLIGLLYGLFFYTQPIYRDSLYASSIVGIFSTGIFLISFGQFIPAWDSGYYKMLMSQNIKYEQYLRSKFVLMMLSVVIMFVLGIPYIYFGWKILVVHFAAAVYNIGVNSHIMLFGGSFNRKKIDLNQRAAFNYQGTGAVQWIIGLPIMLIPLVIFSVANYFIGFEVGVAVLILIGVAGIVFHKKLMKSITQRYLDSKYKMIDAFSQDN
;
A
#
# COMPACT_ATOMS: atom_id res chain seq x y z
N MET A 1 1.49 -12.30 -33.38
CA MET A 1 0.58 -11.80 -32.32
C MET A 1 1.32 -11.41 -31.04
N ILE A 2 1.86 -12.34 -30.25
CA ILE A 2 2.55 -12.03 -28.97
C ILE A 2 3.71 -11.04 -29.14
N LYS A 3 4.58 -11.25 -30.14
CA LYS A 3 5.66 -10.30 -30.49
C LYS A 3 5.16 -8.88 -30.80
N HIS A 4 3.97 -8.77 -31.43
CA HIS A 4 3.37 -7.48 -31.75
C HIS A 4 2.84 -6.77 -30.50
N PHE A 5 2.22 -7.52 -29.57
CA PHE A 5 1.81 -6.97 -28.27
C PHE A 5 2.99 -6.48 -27.44
N LEU A 6 4.10 -7.21 -27.42
CA LEU A 6 5.33 -6.78 -26.75
C LEU A 6 5.87 -5.47 -27.35
N ASN A 7 5.82 -5.31 -28.68
CA ASN A 7 6.23 -4.07 -29.35
C ASN A 7 5.30 -2.89 -29.00
N LEU A 8 3.98 -3.12 -28.98
CA LEU A 8 3.01 -2.09 -28.58
C LEU A 8 3.22 -1.64 -27.13
N GLU A 9 3.53 -2.55 -26.22
CA GLU A 9 3.86 -2.24 -24.82
C GLU A 9 5.14 -1.43 -24.69
N TRP A 10 6.21 -1.81 -25.38
CA TRP A 10 7.45 -1.03 -25.42
C TRP A 10 7.20 0.39 -25.94
N LYS A 11 6.40 0.53 -27.00
CA LYS A 11 5.99 1.84 -27.54
C LYS A 11 5.13 2.61 -26.53
N GLN A 12 4.18 1.97 -25.86
CA GLN A 12 3.34 2.60 -24.85
C GLN A 12 4.18 3.11 -23.67
N TYR A 13 5.13 2.30 -23.19
CA TYR A 13 6.00 2.65 -22.08
C TYR A 13 6.83 3.91 -22.39
N PHE A 14 7.52 3.95 -23.54
CA PHE A 14 8.34 5.09 -23.94
C PHE A 14 7.55 6.33 -24.37
N ARG A 15 6.34 6.15 -24.93
CA ARG A 15 5.48 7.26 -25.34
C ARG A 15 4.58 7.77 -24.22
N SER A 16 4.58 7.12 -23.05
CA SER A 16 3.80 7.58 -21.92
C SER A 16 4.35 8.92 -21.40
N SER A 17 3.45 9.89 -21.19
CA SER A 17 3.72 11.18 -20.52
C SER A 17 4.44 11.00 -19.18
N TYR A 18 4.25 9.84 -18.53
CA TYR A 18 4.87 9.46 -17.27
C TYR A 18 6.39 9.35 -17.35
N TRP A 19 6.94 8.73 -18.40
CA TRP A 19 8.38 8.51 -18.52
C TRP A 19 9.14 9.82 -18.78
N GLN A 20 8.54 10.72 -19.55
CA GLN A 20 9.14 12.01 -19.89
C GLN A 20 9.01 13.06 -18.76
N LYS A 21 7.93 13.02 -17.95
CA LYS A 21 7.66 14.04 -16.92
C LYS A 21 8.17 13.69 -15.52
N SER A 22 8.61 12.45 -15.25
CA SER A 22 8.95 12.00 -13.89
C SER A 22 10.31 11.29 -13.76
N MET A 23 11.36 11.86 -14.34
CA MET A 23 12.74 11.33 -14.27
C MET A 23 13.18 10.94 -12.85
N ALA A 24 12.92 11.79 -11.84
CA ALA A 24 13.27 11.49 -10.44
C ALA A 24 12.57 10.24 -9.89
N LEU A 25 11.31 10.02 -10.28
CA LEU A 25 10.56 8.83 -9.88
C LEU A 25 11.07 7.58 -10.58
N ASN A 26 11.43 7.67 -11.86
CA ASN A 26 12.05 6.57 -12.60
C ASN A 26 13.40 6.16 -11.98
N ILE A 27 14.25 7.14 -11.61
CA ILE A 27 15.51 6.90 -10.91
C ILE A 27 15.24 6.17 -9.59
N LEU A 28 14.26 6.64 -8.81
CA LEU A 28 13.90 6.01 -7.54
C LEU A 28 13.41 4.56 -7.71
N LEU A 29 12.60 4.28 -8.75
CA LEU A 29 12.13 2.92 -9.04
C LEU A 29 13.26 1.98 -9.44
N VAL A 30 14.19 2.45 -10.30
CA VAL A 30 15.37 1.67 -10.68
C VAL A 30 16.27 1.42 -9.48
N PHE A 31 16.48 2.43 -8.64
CA PHE A 31 17.25 2.30 -7.41
C PHE A 31 16.66 1.23 -6.48
N PHE A 32 15.34 1.27 -6.21
CA PHE A 32 14.69 0.24 -5.40
C PHE A 32 14.78 -1.15 -6.03
N ALA A 33 14.62 -1.26 -7.36
CA ALA A 33 14.75 -2.54 -8.05
C ALA A 33 16.17 -3.13 -7.89
N LEU A 34 17.22 -2.33 -8.10
CA LEU A 34 18.61 -2.73 -7.90
C LEU A 34 18.91 -3.07 -6.44
N TYR A 35 18.41 -2.26 -5.50
CA TYR A 35 18.53 -2.52 -4.07
C TYR A 35 17.97 -3.89 -3.69
N PHE A 36 16.75 -4.22 -4.15
CA PHE A 36 16.16 -5.54 -3.88
C PHE A 36 16.93 -6.68 -4.55
N ILE A 37 17.44 -6.50 -5.77
CA ILE A 37 18.29 -7.51 -6.42
C ILE A 37 19.53 -7.80 -5.58
N VAL A 38 20.24 -6.75 -5.13
CA VAL A 38 21.45 -6.89 -4.30
C VAL A 38 21.12 -7.58 -2.98
N MET A 39 20.00 -7.22 -2.33
CA MET A 39 19.56 -7.85 -1.08
C MET A 39 19.25 -9.34 -1.27
N PHE A 40 18.56 -9.73 -2.34
CA PHE A 40 18.24 -11.14 -2.62
C PHE A 40 19.48 -11.95 -3.01
N LEU A 41 20.41 -11.36 -3.77
CA LEU A 41 21.72 -11.97 -4.04
C LEU A 41 22.52 -12.18 -2.75
N GLY A 42 22.59 -11.15 -1.90
CA GLY A 42 23.24 -11.22 -0.60
C GLY A 42 22.63 -12.30 0.29
N LEU A 43 21.30 -12.42 0.30
CA LEU A 43 20.60 -13.50 0.98
C LEU A 43 20.94 -14.86 0.36
N GLY A 44 20.90 -15.02 -0.97
CA GLY A 44 21.19 -16.28 -1.63
C GLY A 44 22.60 -16.81 -1.34
N PHE A 45 23.63 -15.96 -1.46
CA PHE A 45 25.01 -16.35 -1.14
C PHE A 45 25.27 -16.47 0.36
N GLY A 46 24.61 -15.65 1.18
CA GLY A 46 24.83 -15.56 2.63
C GLY A 46 24.05 -16.58 3.46
N LEU A 47 22.91 -17.07 2.96
CA LEU A 47 21.96 -17.86 3.75
C LEU A 47 22.61 -19.13 4.34
N LEU A 48 23.43 -19.84 3.58
CA LEU A 48 24.12 -21.04 4.07
C LEU A 48 25.01 -20.74 5.29
N PHE A 49 25.78 -19.65 5.23
CA PHE A 49 26.64 -19.23 6.34
C PHE A 49 25.83 -18.81 7.57
N ILE A 50 24.72 -18.08 7.35
CA ILE A 50 23.81 -17.67 8.42
C ILE A 50 23.22 -18.89 9.11
N LEU A 51 22.75 -19.87 8.34
CA LEU A 51 22.15 -21.11 8.87
C LEU A 51 23.16 -21.91 9.69
N LYS A 52 24.37 -22.15 9.16
CA LYS A 52 25.44 -22.85 9.89
C LYS A 52 25.85 -22.14 11.18
N LYS A 53 25.87 -20.81 11.18
CA LYS A 53 26.22 -20.03 12.38
C LYS A 53 25.12 -20.05 13.43
N THR A 54 23.86 -20.05 13.00
CA THR A 54 22.70 -19.97 13.89
C THR A 54 22.29 -21.34 14.44
N TYR A 55 22.44 -22.38 13.62
CA TYR A 55 22.09 -23.77 13.92
C TYR A 55 23.29 -24.68 13.60
N PRO A 56 24.36 -24.63 14.40
CA PRO A 56 25.60 -25.36 14.11
C PRO A 56 25.42 -26.89 14.11
N ASP A 57 24.47 -27.42 14.88
CA ASP A 57 24.26 -28.86 15.06
C ASP A 57 23.16 -29.44 14.15
N GLN A 58 22.59 -28.64 13.24
CA GLN A 58 21.50 -29.07 12.36
C GLN A 58 21.88 -28.92 10.89
N ASP A 59 21.34 -29.81 10.05
CA ASP A 59 21.55 -29.76 8.61
C ASP A 59 20.96 -28.45 8.02
N PRO A 60 21.80 -27.57 7.44
CA PRO A 60 21.35 -26.31 6.84
C PRO A 60 20.28 -26.48 5.76
N PHE A 61 20.30 -27.56 4.99
CA PHE A 61 19.31 -27.83 3.96
C PHE A 61 17.95 -28.17 4.56
N VAL A 62 17.90 -28.96 5.65
CA VAL A 62 16.66 -29.28 6.35
C VAL A 62 16.04 -28.01 6.96
N ILE A 63 16.85 -27.17 7.60
CA ILE A 63 16.36 -25.91 8.18
C ILE A 63 15.86 -24.95 7.10
N ALA A 64 16.59 -24.83 5.99
CA ALA A 64 16.15 -24.00 4.86
C ALA A 64 14.77 -24.42 4.34
N ASN A 65 14.50 -25.73 4.28
CA ASN A 65 13.21 -26.26 3.85
C ASN A 65 12.08 -25.93 4.84
N GLY A 66 12.32 -25.97 6.14
CA GLY A 66 11.34 -25.54 7.16
C GLY A 66 10.97 -24.05 7.04
N LEU A 67 11.93 -23.21 6.65
CA LEU A 67 11.70 -21.77 6.45
C LEU A 67 10.86 -21.44 5.20
N LEU A 68 10.70 -22.39 4.27
CA LEU A 68 9.93 -22.17 3.03
C LEU A 68 8.49 -21.81 3.32
N PHE A 69 7.86 -22.39 4.35
CA PHE A 69 6.48 -22.03 4.72
C PHE A 69 6.32 -20.53 4.99
N TYR A 70 7.22 -19.94 5.78
CA TYR A 70 7.20 -18.51 6.07
C TYR A 70 7.49 -17.67 4.82
N TRP A 71 8.44 -18.12 3.99
CA TRP A 71 8.73 -17.46 2.72
C TRP A 71 7.50 -17.43 1.79
N LEU A 72 6.77 -18.55 1.66
CA LEU A 72 5.54 -18.62 0.85
C LEU A 72 4.47 -17.63 1.35
N MET A 73 4.28 -17.53 2.67
CA MET A 73 3.31 -16.60 3.26
C MET A 73 3.71 -15.15 2.97
N VAL A 74 4.97 -14.79 3.21
CA VAL A 74 5.47 -13.44 2.98
C VAL A 74 5.42 -13.07 1.49
N ASP A 75 5.86 -13.97 0.60
CA ASP A 75 5.86 -13.74 -0.85
C ASP A 75 4.42 -13.55 -1.37
N LEU A 76 3.47 -14.38 -0.94
CA LEU A 76 2.06 -14.23 -1.30
C LEU A 76 1.46 -12.91 -0.80
N MET A 77 1.72 -12.54 0.47
CA MET A 77 1.27 -11.27 1.04
C MET A 77 1.83 -10.08 0.26
N MET A 78 3.14 -10.07 0.01
CA MET A 78 3.82 -9.00 -0.71
C MET A 78 3.30 -8.86 -2.14
N ARG A 79 3.11 -9.97 -2.87
CA ARG A 79 2.54 -9.95 -4.22
C ARG A 79 1.11 -9.44 -4.23
N PHE A 80 0.29 -9.82 -3.27
CA PHE A 80 -1.09 -9.33 -3.22
C PHE A 80 -1.16 -7.81 -3.11
N PHE A 81 -0.22 -7.21 -2.38
CA PHE A 81 -0.16 -5.77 -2.18
C PHE A 81 0.53 -5.03 -3.33
N LEU A 82 1.57 -5.60 -3.92
CA LEU A 82 2.43 -4.90 -4.88
C LEU A 82 2.20 -5.31 -6.34
N GLN A 83 1.68 -6.51 -6.59
CA GLN A 83 1.53 -7.09 -7.91
C GLN A 83 0.04 -7.22 -8.29
N LYS A 84 -0.39 -6.44 -9.28
CA LYS A 84 -1.77 -6.42 -9.81
C LYS A 84 -1.79 -6.87 -11.27
N LEU A 85 -2.90 -7.46 -11.71
CA LEU A 85 -3.07 -7.77 -13.13
C LEU A 85 -3.24 -6.48 -13.96
N PRO A 86 -2.56 -6.36 -15.12
CA PRO A 86 -2.65 -5.19 -15.99
C PRO A 86 -3.94 -5.22 -16.85
N VAL A 87 -5.11 -5.36 -16.24
CA VAL A 87 -6.40 -5.48 -16.97
C VAL A 87 -6.74 -4.20 -17.76
N MET A 88 -6.28 -3.04 -17.28
CA MET A 88 -6.56 -1.74 -17.92
C MET A 88 -5.83 -1.55 -19.25
N SER A 89 -4.64 -2.11 -19.44
CA SER A 89 -3.90 -2.00 -20.71
C SER A 89 -4.50 -2.87 -21.82
N VAL A 90 -5.42 -3.76 -21.46
CA VAL A 90 -5.97 -4.79 -22.35
C VAL A 90 -7.34 -4.39 -22.92
N LYS A 91 -8.03 -3.44 -22.29
CA LYS A 91 -9.35 -2.96 -22.75
C LYS A 91 -9.34 -2.47 -24.22
N PRO A 92 -8.34 -1.71 -24.69
CA PRO A 92 -8.28 -1.31 -26.10
C PRO A 92 -8.12 -2.49 -27.07
N LEU A 93 -7.61 -3.63 -26.61
CA LEU A 93 -7.49 -4.84 -27.44
C LEU A 93 -8.82 -5.57 -27.60
N LEU A 94 -9.80 -5.33 -26.71
CA LEU A 94 -11.13 -5.95 -26.78
C LEU A 94 -12.01 -5.36 -27.88
N THR A 95 -11.68 -4.18 -28.40
CA THR A 95 -12.37 -3.57 -29.55
C THR A 95 -11.79 -4.01 -30.89
N LEU A 96 -10.62 -4.66 -30.88
CA LEU A 96 -9.98 -5.20 -32.08
C LEU A 96 -10.50 -6.63 -32.37
N PRO A 97 -10.44 -7.10 -33.63
CA PRO A 97 -10.88 -8.46 -34.01
C PRO A 97 -9.88 -9.54 -33.55
N ILE A 98 -9.57 -9.57 -32.26
CA ILE A 98 -8.63 -10.50 -31.63
C ILE A 98 -9.42 -11.47 -30.74
N LYS A 99 -9.14 -12.77 -30.88
CA LYS A 99 -9.75 -13.79 -30.01
C LYS A 99 -9.40 -13.50 -28.55
N ARG A 100 -10.43 -13.47 -27.69
CA ARG A 100 -10.28 -13.21 -26.24
C ARG A 100 -9.32 -14.17 -25.56
N SER A 101 -9.29 -15.44 -25.97
CA SER A 101 -8.34 -16.43 -25.46
C SER A 101 -6.89 -15.98 -25.66
N THR A 102 -6.55 -15.44 -26.84
CA THR A 102 -5.22 -14.92 -27.15
C THR A 102 -4.84 -13.76 -26.23
N ILE A 103 -5.81 -12.89 -25.95
CA ILE A 103 -5.64 -11.77 -25.02
C ILE A 103 -5.37 -12.28 -23.60
N VAL A 104 -6.15 -13.25 -23.11
CA VAL A 104 -5.96 -13.84 -21.77
C VAL A 104 -4.60 -14.52 -21.67
N HIS A 105 -4.19 -15.32 -22.66
CA HIS A 105 -2.87 -15.95 -22.69
C HIS A 105 -1.74 -14.92 -22.67
N PHE A 106 -1.89 -13.81 -23.41
CA PHE A 106 -0.94 -12.71 -23.37
C PHE A 106 -0.82 -12.09 -21.98
N VAL A 107 -1.94 -11.83 -21.30
CA VAL A 107 -1.96 -11.28 -19.93
C VAL A 107 -1.29 -12.22 -18.93
N LEU A 108 -1.63 -13.51 -18.98
CA LEU A 108 -1.03 -14.52 -18.09
C LEU A 108 0.46 -14.71 -18.36
N GLY A 109 0.87 -14.77 -19.64
CA GLY A 109 2.28 -14.86 -20.02
C GLY A 109 3.08 -13.63 -19.59
N LYS A 110 2.50 -12.42 -19.74
CA LYS A 110 3.11 -11.18 -19.25
C LYS A 110 3.32 -11.22 -17.74
N SER A 111 2.35 -11.77 -17.00
CA SER A 111 2.47 -11.89 -15.54
C SER A 111 3.57 -12.85 -15.10
N ALA A 112 3.82 -13.92 -15.86
CA ALA A 112 4.90 -14.86 -15.62
C ALA A 112 6.29 -14.19 -15.77
N LEU A 113 6.40 -13.16 -16.60
CA LEU A 113 7.62 -12.37 -16.82
C LEU A 113 7.71 -11.11 -15.93
N SER A 114 6.97 -11.06 -14.82
CA SER A 114 7.01 -9.92 -13.90
C SER A 114 8.30 -9.90 -13.08
N PHE A 115 8.74 -8.71 -12.67
CA PHE A 115 9.90 -8.52 -11.78
C PHE A 115 9.78 -9.36 -10.50
N PHE A 116 8.57 -9.50 -9.96
CA PHE A 116 8.31 -10.30 -8.76
C PHE A 116 8.60 -11.80 -8.96
N ASN A 117 8.55 -12.34 -10.17
CA ASN A 117 8.92 -13.74 -10.43
C ASN A 117 10.44 -13.91 -10.58
N PHE A 118 11.14 -12.89 -11.06
CA PHE A 118 12.60 -12.90 -11.14
C PHE A 118 13.27 -12.64 -9.80
N LEU A 119 12.67 -11.82 -8.93
CA LEU A 119 13.28 -11.41 -7.68
C LEU A 119 13.68 -12.60 -6.77
N PRO A 120 12.82 -13.60 -6.48
CA PRO A 120 13.21 -14.77 -5.70
C PRO A 120 14.33 -15.61 -6.33
N LEU A 121 14.47 -15.60 -7.67
CA LEU A 121 15.52 -16.37 -8.35
C LEU A 121 16.92 -15.90 -7.96
N PHE A 122 17.07 -14.61 -7.65
CA PHE A 122 18.32 -14.06 -7.14
C PHE A 122 18.70 -14.58 -5.75
N ALA A 123 17.78 -15.19 -5.01
CA ALA A 123 18.10 -15.92 -3.78
C ALA A 123 18.22 -17.43 -4.02
N ILE A 124 17.23 -18.02 -4.71
CA ILE A 124 17.12 -19.47 -4.94
C ILE A 124 18.34 -20.01 -5.70
N ILE A 125 18.73 -19.37 -6.80
CA ILE A 125 19.81 -19.87 -7.66
C ILE A 125 21.16 -19.78 -6.93
N PRO A 126 21.58 -18.62 -6.37
CA PRO A 126 22.84 -18.57 -5.62
C PRO A 126 22.89 -19.52 -4.42
N PHE A 127 21.79 -19.65 -3.68
CA PHE A 127 21.75 -20.56 -2.54
C PHE A 127 21.89 -22.03 -2.96
N SER A 128 21.25 -22.43 -4.07
CA SER A 128 21.42 -23.77 -4.66
C SER A 128 22.87 -24.04 -5.05
N ILE A 129 23.55 -23.04 -5.64
CA ILE A 129 24.98 -23.13 -6.00
C ILE A 129 25.83 -23.29 -4.74
N MET A 130 25.52 -22.55 -3.66
CA MET A 130 26.24 -22.66 -2.38
C MET A 130 26.07 -24.03 -1.74
N LEU A 131 24.87 -24.61 -1.77
CA LEU A 131 24.63 -25.98 -1.29
C LEU A 131 25.46 -27.00 -2.08
N ILE A 132 25.46 -26.93 -3.42
CA ILE A 132 26.26 -27.85 -4.24
C ILE A 132 27.76 -27.72 -3.92
N LYS A 133 28.25 -26.50 -3.75
CA LYS A 133 29.67 -26.25 -3.37
C LYS A 133 30.03 -26.77 -1.99
N GLU A 134 29.06 -26.83 -1.07
CA GLU A 134 29.24 -27.34 0.28
C GLU A 134 29.28 -28.87 0.35
N GLY A 135 28.91 -29.56 -0.74
CA GLY A 135 28.97 -31.02 -0.82
C GLY A 135 27.61 -31.71 -0.87
N TYR A 136 26.50 -30.97 -0.97
CA TYR A 136 25.19 -31.58 -1.22
C TYR A 136 25.11 -32.14 -2.64
N GLU A 137 24.42 -33.27 -2.81
CA GLU A 137 24.32 -33.93 -4.10
C GLU A 137 23.56 -33.08 -5.13
N THR A 138 24.17 -32.84 -6.29
CA THR A 138 23.56 -32.06 -7.39
C THR A 138 22.23 -32.66 -7.87
N SER A 139 22.11 -34.00 -7.84
CA SER A 139 20.89 -34.75 -8.15
C SER A 139 19.72 -34.41 -7.22
N GLN A 140 20.00 -34.02 -5.98
CA GLN A 140 19.01 -33.64 -4.97
C GLN A 140 18.67 -32.14 -5.06
N ILE A 141 19.69 -31.29 -5.27
CA ILE A 141 19.52 -29.83 -5.25
C ILE A 141 18.86 -29.29 -6.53
N LEU A 142 19.14 -29.86 -7.70
CA LEU A 142 18.55 -29.36 -8.95
C LEU A 142 17.01 -29.52 -9.01
N PRO A 143 16.43 -30.70 -8.70
CA PRO A 143 14.98 -30.85 -8.65
C PRO A 143 14.33 -29.93 -7.61
N TRP A 144 14.96 -29.77 -6.45
CA TRP A 144 14.53 -28.84 -5.40
C TRP A 144 14.51 -27.38 -5.91
N MET A 145 15.58 -26.95 -6.58
CA MET A 145 15.67 -25.61 -7.18
C MET A 145 14.57 -25.39 -8.21
N VAL A 146 14.33 -26.35 -9.12
CA VAL A 146 13.28 -26.25 -10.14
C VAL A 146 11.89 -26.24 -9.49
N ALA A 147 11.66 -27.03 -8.45
CA ALA A 147 10.40 -27.02 -7.70
C ALA A 147 10.11 -25.64 -7.09
N LEU A 148 11.13 -24.98 -6.50
CA LEU A 148 10.96 -23.62 -5.99
C LEU A 148 10.63 -22.61 -7.09
N ILE A 149 11.25 -22.72 -8.27
CA ILE A 149 10.95 -21.86 -9.42
C ILE A 149 9.49 -22.05 -9.89
N ILE A 150 9.02 -23.29 -9.94
CA ILE A 150 7.62 -23.60 -10.26
C ILE A 150 6.69 -22.99 -9.21
N VAL A 151 7.06 -23.10 -7.93
CA VAL A 151 6.27 -22.56 -6.82
C VAL A 151 6.18 -21.03 -6.87
N VAL A 152 7.25 -20.32 -7.25
CA VAL A 152 7.19 -18.87 -7.53
C VAL A 152 6.08 -18.55 -8.56
N LEU A 153 5.97 -19.34 -9.63
CA LEU A 153 4.91 -19.17 -10.63
C LEU A 153 3.52 -19.56 -10.11
N ILE A 154 3.42 -20.58 -9.26
CA ILE A 154 2.16 -20.95 -8.59
C ILE A 154 1.68 -19.78 -7.73
N ILE A 155 2.55 -19.19 -6.90
CA ILE A 155 2.18 -18.05 -6.04
C ILE A 155 1.74 -16.86 -6.89
N ASN A 156 2.40 -16.58 -8.01
CA ASN A 156 1.98 -15.54 -8.96
C ASN A 156 0.53 -15.76 -9.44
N PHE A 157 0.17 -16.98 -9.84
CA PHE A 157 -1.19 -17.28 -10.29
C PHE A 157 -2.20 -17.34 -9.16
N LEU A 158 -1.83 -17.86 -7.98
CA LEU A 158 -2.67 -17.85 -6.79
C LEU A 158 -3.00 -16.42 -6.35
N ASN A 159 -2.02 -15.52 -6.39
CA ASN A 159 -2.23 -14.11 -6.08
C ASN A 159 -3.38 -13.53 -6.91
N PHE A 160 -3.39 -13.75 -8.23
CA PHE A 160 -4.43 -13.23 -9.10
C PHE A 160 -5.78 -13.90 -8.91
N ILE A 161 -5.82 -15.17 -8.53
CA ILE A 161 -7.07 -15.85 -8.15
C ILE A 161 -7.64 -15.19 -6.91
N ILE A 162 -6.83 -15.01 -5.86
CA ILE A 162 -7.25 -14.37 -4.61
C ILE A 162 -7.70 -12.93 -4.88
N GLU A 163 -6.96 -12.18 -5.68
CA GLU A 163 -7.34 -10.82 -6.09
C GLU A 163 -8.69 -10.82 -6.82
N ALA A 164 -8.88 -11.73 -7.77
CA ALA A 164 -10.11 -11.83 -8.55
C ALA A 164 -11.32 -12.25 -7.72
N LEU A 165 -11.16 -13.13 -6.74
CA LEU A 165 -12.24 -13.54 -5.84
C LEU A 165 -12.57 -12.42 -4.85
N SER A 166 -11.54 -11.78 -4.30
CA SER A 166 -11.68 -10.72 -3.31
C SER A 166 -12.09 -9.37 -3.91
N SER A 167 -12.03 -9.22 -5.24
CA SER A 167 -12.54 -8.02 -5.93
C SER A 167 -14.04 -7.79 -5.71
N LYS A 168 -14.78 -8.79 -5.21
CA LYS A 168 -16.22 -8.68 -4.88
C LYS A 168 -16.50 -8.12 -3.47
N THR A 169 -15.60 -8.30 -2.50
CA THR A 169 -15.80 -7.83 -1.12
C THR A 169 -15.36 -6.39 -0.93
N ASP A 170 -15.94 -5.59 -0.02
CA ASP A 170 -15.51 -4.19 0.15
C ASP A 170 -14.03 -4.05 0.57
N LEU A 171 -13.50 -5.07 1.25
CA LEU A 171 -12.12 -5.16 1.71
C LEU A 171 -11.44 -6.38 1.09
N PRO A 172 -10.79 -6.23 -0.08
CA PRO A 172 -10.25 -7.36 -0.83
C PRO A 172 -9.08 -8.06 -0.12
N PHE A 173 -8.41 -7.40 0.82
CA PHE A 173 -7.26 -7.98 1.52
C PHE A 173 -7.67 -8.85 2.73
N LEU A 174 -8.88 -8.68 3.28
CA LEU A 174 -9.31 -9.42 4.47
C LEU A 174 -9.33 -10.93 4.28
N PRO A 175 -9.85 -11.50 3.17
CA PRO A 175 -9.78 -12.94 2.96
C PRO A 175 -8.35 -13.48 2.96
N LEU A 176 -7.40 -12.74 2.36
CA LEU A 176 -5.99 -13.12 2.39
C LEU A 176 -5.43 -13.09 3.82
N LEU A 177 -5.65 -12.00 4.55
CA LEU A 177 -5.17 -11.87 5.94
C LEU A 177 -5.78 -12.95 6.84
N ALA A 178 -7.05 -13.28 6.67
CA ALA A 178 -7.70 -14.35 7.40
C ALA A 178 -7.07 -15.71 7.07
N THR A 179 -6.84 -16.03 5.80
CA THR A 179 -6.19 -17.29 5.40
C THR A 179 -4.77 -17.39 5.95
N VAL A 180 -3.94 -16.35 5.77
CA VAL A 180 -2.56 -16.34 6.29
C VAL A 180 -2.56 -16.39 7.82
N GLY A 181 -3.45 -15.64 8.47
CA GLY A 181 -3.59 -15.62 9.93
C GLY A 181 -4.01 -16.98 10.50
N VAL A 182 -4.92 -17.70 9.83
CA VAL A 182 -5.31 -19.06 10.22
C VAL A 182 -4.15 -20.04 10.02
N LEU A 183 -3.47 -20.02 8.87
CA LEU A 183 -2.33 -20.91 8.62
C LEU A 183 -1.19 -20.67 9.62
N TYR A 184 -0.88 -19.41 9.91
CA TYR A 184 0.10 -19.04 10.93
C TYR A 184 -0.38 -19.42 12.34
N GLY A 185 -1.67 -19.25 12.64
CA GLY A 185 -2.26 -19.67 13.91
C GLY A 185 -2.17 -21.18 14.14
N LEU A 186 -2.43 -21.99 13.10
CA LEU A 186 -2.29 -23.44 13.16
C LEU A 186 -0.86 -23.87 13.52
N GLU A 187 0.14 -23.21 12.93
CA GLU A 187 1.56 -23.39 13.26
C GLU A 187 1.85 -22.93 14.70
N TYR A 188 1.47 -21.68 15.03
CA TYR A 188 1.78 -21.06 16.31
C TYR A 188 1.20 -21.80 17.52
N PHE A 189 -0.03 -22.32 17.38
CA PHE A 189 -0.67 -23.13 18.41
C PHE A 189 -0.32 -24.63 18.33
N ASN A 190 0.63 -25.01 17.46
CA ASN A 190 1.07 -26.39 17.25
C ASN A 190 -0.08 -27.37 16.93
N ILE A 191 -1.16 -26.89 16.30
CA ILE A 191 -2.29 -27.74 15.89
C ILE A 191 -1.88 -28.57 14.67
N VAL A 192 -1.22 -27.93 13.71
CA VAL A 192 -0.64 -28.57 12.52
C VAL A 192 0.69 -27.88 12.22
N SER A 193 1.78 -28.65 12.17
CA SER A 193 3.11 -28.15 11.79
C SER A 193 3.18 -27.94 10.28
N MET A 194 2.84 -26.73 9.85
CA MET A 194 2.93 -26.30 8.46
C MET A 194 4.38 -26.18 8.00
N THR A 195 5.30 -25.84 8.90
CA THR A 195 6.74 -25.81 8.61
C THR A 195 7.27 -27.17 8.23
N SER A 196 6.93 -28.23 8.98
CA SER A 196 7.31 -29.60 8.62
C SER A 196 6.58 -30.09 7.36
N LEU A 197 5.27 -29.85 7.22
CA LEU A 197 4.52 -30.28 6.03
C LEU A 197 5.10 -29.71 4.74
N VAL A 198 5.42 -28.42 4.72
CA VAL A 198 6.03 -27.79 3.55
C VAL A 198 7.48 -28.26 3.39
N GLY A 199 8.26 -28.28 4.48
CA GLY A 199 9.66 -28.68 4.44
C GLY A 199 9.84 -30.12 3.93
N ASP A 200 9.09 -31.07 4.48
CA ASP A 200 9.12 -32.48 4.12
C ASP A 200 8.67 -32.71 2.67
N ALA A 201 7.73 -31.90 2.16
CA ALA A 201 7.34 -31.98 0.75
C ALA A 201 8.49 -31.62 -0.20
N PHE A 202 9.27 -30.57 0.11
CA PHE A 202 10.42 -30.18 -0.71
C PHE A 202 11.62 -31.11 -0.53
N ILE A 203 11.86 -31.61 0.68
CA ILE A 203 12.85 -32.67 0.92
C ILE A 203 12.45 -33.94 0.15
N GLY A 204 11.16 -34.29 0.15
CA GLY A 204 10.63 -35.40 -0.65
C GLY A 204 10.92 -35.25 -2.13
N ILE A 205 10.72 -34.06 -2.71
CA ILE A 205 11.07 -33.77 -4.11
C ILE A 205 12.58 -33.85 -4.35
N SER A 206 13.38 -33.40 -3.39
CA SER A 206 14.84 -33.48 -3.45
C SER A 206 15.32 -34.93 -3.48
N ASN A 207 14.74 -35.80 -2.64
CA ASN A 207 15.08 -37.22 -2.57
C ASN A 207 14.49 -38.04 -3.72
N ASN A 208 13.32 -37.65 -4.23
CA ASN A 208 12.65 -38.29 -5.35
C ASN A 208 12.23 -37.25 -6.41
N PRO A 209 13.09 -37.01 -7.42
CA PRO A 209 12.87 -35.97 -8.43
C PRO A 209 11.56 -36.11 -9.22
N VAL A 210 10.99 -37.31 -9.32
CA VAL A 210 9.72 -37.56 -10.01
C VAL A 210 8.55 -36.80 -9.35
N LEU A 211 8.63 -36.52 -8.06
CA LEU A 211 7.60 -35.79 -7.33
C LEU A 211 7.45 -34.33 -7.81
N ILE A 212 8.38 -33.81 -8.63
CA ILE A 212 8.24 -32.51 -9.29
C ILE A 212 7.00 -32.40 -10.19
N ILE A 213 6.43 -33.54 -10.61
CA ILE A 213 5.16 -33.58 -11.36
C ILE A 213 4.02 -32.94 -10.55
N ILE A 214 4.05 -33.02 -9.22
CA ILE A 214 3.02 -32.47 -8.34
C ILE A 214 2.95 -30.94 -8.45
N PRO A 215 4.03 -30.15 -8.21
CA PRO A 215 3.99 -28.71 -8.40
C PRO A 215 3.72 -28.32 -9.87
N ILE A 216 4.16 -29.09 -10.86
CA ILE A 216 3.80 -28.84 -12.27
C ILE A 216 2.28 -28.95 -12.50
N ALA A 217 1.65 -29.97 -11.95
CA ALA A 217 0.20 -30.16 -12.04
C ALA A 217 -0.55 -29.02 -11.33
N LEU A 218 -0.10 -28.62 -10.14
CA LEU A 218 -0.67 -27.46 -9.42
C LEU A 218 -0.54 -26.16 -10.22
N LEU A 219 0.60 -25.94 -10.87
CA LEU A 219 0.82 -24.79 -11.75
C LEU A 219 -0.17 -24.80 -12.92
N ALA A 220 -0.36 -25.95 -13.57
CA ALA A 220 -1.31 -26.09 -14.68
C ALA A 220 -2.76 -25.81 -14.24
N ILE A 221 -3.16 -26.31 -13.06
CA ILE A 221 -4.49 -26.04 -12.47
C ILE A 221 -4.65 -24.54 -12.17
N ALA A 222 -3.67 -23.92 -11.52
CA ALA A 222 -3.69 -22.48 -11.20
C ALA A 222 -3.78 -21.62 -12.47
N TYR A 223 -3.06 -22.01 -13.53
CA TYR A 223 -3.13 -21.37 -14.84
C TYR A 223 -4.52 -21.51 -15.47
N ALA A 224 -5.07 -22.73 -15.51
CA ALA A 224 -6.38 -23.00 -16.10
C ALA A 224 -7.51 -22.24 -15.38
N PHE A 225 -7.46 -22.18 -14.04
CA PHE A 225 -8.44 -21.45 -13.24
C PHE A 225 -8.36 -19.94 -13.48
N ASN A 226 -7.15 -19.38 -13.54
CA ASN A 226 -6.95 -17.98 -13.93
C ASN A 226 -7.47 -17.67 -15.33
N PHE A 227 -7.19 -18.56 -16.29
CA PHE A 227 -7.64 -18.40 -17.66
C PHE A 227 -9.17 -18.34 -17.73
N LYS A 228 -9.86 -19.24 -17.02
CA LYS A 228 -11.33 -19.24 -16.91
C LYS A 228 -11.84 -17.92 -16.32
N ILE A 229 -11.32 -17.52 -15.16
CA ILE A 229 -11.72 -16.27 -14.48
C ILE A 229 -11.55 -15.04 -15.37
N LEU A 230 -10.40 -14.90 -16.04
CA LEU A 230 -10.12 -13.73 -16.86
C LEU A 230 -10.96 -13.70 -18.14
N ARG A 231 -11.17 -14.86 -18.77
CA ARG A 231 -12.03 -14.98 -19.94
C ARG A 231 -13.47 -14.56 -19.63
N GLU A 232 -13.97 -14.91 -18.45
CA GLU A 232 -15.30 -14.53 -17.97
C GLU A 232 -15.42 -13.06 -17.56
N LYS A 233 -14.32 -12.39 -17.20
CA LYS A 233 -14.34 -10.99 -16.73
C LYS A 233 -14.05 -9.96 -17.83
N LEU A 234 -13.35 -10.35 -18.89
CA LEU A 234 -13.03 -9.49 -20.05
C LEU A 234 -14.24 -9.27 -20.98
N PHE A 235 -15.27 -8.61 -20.46
CA PHE A 235 -16.37 -8.04 -21.22
C PHE A 235 -16.31 -6.51 -21.12
N LEU A 236 -16.62 -5.81 -22.21
CA LEU A 236 -16.75 -4.34 -22.17
C LEU A 236 -17.87 -3.92 -21.19
N ASP A 237 -18.92 -4.76 -21.10
CA ASP A 237 -20.14 -4.48 -20.33
C ASP A 237 -20.06 -4.86 -18.85
N SER A 238 -19.00 -5.56 -18.41
CA SER A 238 -18.86 -5.94 -16.99
C SER A 238 -18.62 -4.73 -16.07
N GLY A 239 -18.20 -3.60 -16.64
CA GLY A 239 -18.13 -2.30 -15.96
C GLY A 239 -19.40 -1.42 -16.08
N LEU A 240 -20.33 -1.78 -16.96
CA LEU A 240 -21.56 -1.00 -17.25
C LEU A 240 -22.79 -1.46 -16.46
N LYS A 241 -22.71 -2.59 -15.75
CA LYS A 241 -23.77 -2.99 -14.80
C LYS A 241 -23.76 -2.04 -13.60
N SER A 242 -24.46 -0.92 -13.73
CA SER A 242 -24.82 -0.09 -12.58
C SER A 242 -25.68 -0.95 -11.65
N LYS A 243 -25.09 -1.39 -10.53
CA LYS A 243 -25.93 -1.76 -9.39
C LYS A 243 -26.59 -0.47 -8.93
N VAL A 244 -27.81 -0.22 -9.42
CA VAL A 244 -28.70 0.80 -8.85
C VAL A 244 -28.98 0.33 -7.43
N THR A 245 -28.17 0.82 -6.51
CA THR A 245 -28.40 0.66 -5.07
C THR A 245 -29.13 1.93 -4.67
N GLU A 246 -30.35 1.79 -4.13
CA GLU A 246 -31.03 2.91 -3.49
C GLU A 246 -30.13 3.43 -2.37
N VAL A 247 -29.51 4.58 -2.60
CA VAL A 247 -28.69 5.23 -1.58
C VAL A 247 -29.67 5.90 -0.62
N LYS A 248 -29.82 5.33 0.58
CA LYS A 248 -30.46 6.06 1.70
C LYS A 248 -29.69 7.35 1.91
N ALA A 249 -30.34 8.49 1.65
CA ALA A 249 -29.74 9.80 1.92
C ALA A 249 -29.52 9.91 3.43
N ALA A 250 -28.26 9.91 3.87
CA ALA A 250 -27.93 10.22 5.25
C ALA A 250 -28.30 11.68 5.51
N ASP A 251 -29.07 11.93 6.57
CA ASP A 251 -29.34 13.29 7.01
C ASP A 251 -28.04 13.90 7.56
N LEU A 252 -27.55 14.94 6.89
CA LEU A 252 -26.35 15.68 7.26
C LEU A 252 -26.71 17.08 7.79
N SER A 253 -27.95 17.30 8.22
CA SER A 253 -28.43 18.56 8.80
C SER A 253 -27.55 19.07 9.95
N TRP A 254 -26.90 18.18 10.70
CA TRP A 254 -25.95 18.55 11.77
C TRP A 254 -24.78 19.42 11.28
N THR A 255 -24.38 19.30 10.01
CA THR A 255 -23.29 20.12 9.45
C THR A 255 -23.68 21.58 9.26
N ASN A 256 -24.99 21.91 9.29
CA ASN A 256 -25.46 23.29 9.14
C ASN A 256 -24.92 24.21 10.25
N ARG A 257 -24.50 23.63 11.39
CA ARG A 257 -23.83 24.33 12.50
C ARG A 257 -22.50 24.98 12.10
N PHE A 258 -21.89 24.55 10.99
CA PHE A 258 -20.64 25.11 10.48
C PHE A 258 -20.85 26.31 9.53
N GLY A 259 -22.10 26.74 9.31
CA GLY A 259 -22.41 27.96 8.56
C GLY A 259 -22.02 27.88 7.08
N ASP A 260 -21.23 28.84 6.62
CA ASP A 260 -20.93 29.06 5.20
C ASP A 260 -20.08 27.96 4.55
N ILE A 261 -19.41 27.13 5.35
CA ILE A 261 -18.66 25.95 4.87
C ILE A 261 -19.49 24.66 4.83
N ALA A 262 -20.70 24.66 5.39
CA ALA A 262 -21.54 23.46 5.51
C ALA A 262 -21.79 22.74 4.17
N PRO A 263 -22.06 23.43 3.04
CA PRO A 263 -22.27 22.75 1.76
C PRO A 263 -21.05 21.94 1.32
N PHE A 264 -19.83 22.46 1.54
CA PHE A 264 -18.59 21.75 1.21
C PHE A 264 -18.37 20.55 2.14
N MET A 265 -18.66 20.69 3.44
CA MET A 265 -18.57 19.57 4.38
C MET A 265 -19.54 18.45 4.01
N GLN A 266 -20.77 18.77 3.61
CA GLN A 266 -21.72 17.76 3.15
C GLN A 266 -21.25 17.07 1.87
N LEU A 267 -20.65 17.82 0.94
CA LEU A 267 -20.06 17.24 -0.26
C LEU A 267 -18.92 16.28 0.10
N ASP A 268 -18.04 16.66 1.03
CA ASP A 268 -16.94 15.81 1.50
C ASP A 268 -17.44 14.53 2.18
N LEU A 269 -18.42 14.64 3.08
CA LEU A 269 -19.00 13.48 3.76
C LEU A 269 -19.74 12.55 2.78
N LYS A 270 -20.51 13.12 1.84
CA LYS A 270 -21.13 12.36 0.75
C LYS A 270 -20.07 11.70 -0.13
N LEU A 271 -18.97 12.39 -0.40
CA LEU A 271 -17.85 11.85 -1.17
C LEU A 271 -17.21 10.67 -0.45
N ILE A 272 -17.03 10.75 0.88
CA ILE A 272 -16.48 9.66 1.70
C ILE A 272 -17.44 8.46 1.74
N TRP A 273 -18.73 8.68 1.91
CA TRP A 273 -19.70 7.60 2.09
C TRP A 273 -20.11 6.91 0.78
N ARG A 274 -20.26 7.68 -0.30
CA ARG A 274 -20.81 7.20 -1.58
C ARG A 274 -19.77 6.51 -2.45
N ASN A 275 -18.52 6.97 -2.41
CA ASN A 275 -17.51 6.48 -3.34
C ASN A 275 -16.71 5.32 -2.74
N LYS A 276 -16.49 4.29 -3.56
CA LYS A 276 -15.80 3.06 -3.16
C LYS A 276 -14.39 3.35 -2.65
N ARG A 277 -13.68 4.28 -3.29
CA ARG A 277 -12.30 4.66 -2.94
C ARG A 277 -12.22 5.22 -1.53
N THR A 278 -12.91 6.32 -1.29
CA THR A 278 -12.85 7.09 -0.05
C THR A 278 -13.47 6.35 1.12
N LYS A 279 -14.54 5.57 0.89
CA LYS A 279 -15.09 4.66 1.91
C LYS A 279 -14.06 3.62 2.34
N SER A 280 -13.40 2.96 1.39
CA SER A 280 -12.31 2.02 1.67
C SER A 280 -11.12 2.69 2.36
N SER A 281 -10.77 3.92 1.97
CA SER A 281 -9.71 4.69 2.63
C SER A 281 -10.03 4.98 4.10
N ALA A 282 -11.24 5.47 4.38
CA ALA A 282 -11.67 5.80 5.74
C ALA A 282 -11.63 4.58 6.67
N PHE A 283 -12.06 3.42 6.18
CA PHE A 283 -11.98 2.18 6.94
C PHE A 283 -10.53 1.72 7.17
N LEU A 284 -9.67 1.82 6.15
CA LEU A 284 -8.26 1.49 6.28
C LEU A 284 -7.56 2.42 7.29
N MET A 285 -7.93 3.70 7.33
CA MET A 285 -7.43 4.65 8.31
C MET A 285 -7.85 4.24 9.73
N LEU A 286 -9.08 3.75 9.92
CA LEU A 286 -9.55 3.25 11.21
C LEU A 286 -8.81 1.97 11.65
N ILE A 287 -8.58 1.02 10.73
CA ILE A 287 -7.70 -0.13 11.00
C ILE A 287 -6.28 0.34 11.33
N GLY A 288 -5.81 1.37 10.64
CA GLY A 288 -4.48 1.93 10.86
C GLY A 288 -4.27 2.49 12.26
N LEU A 289 -5.34 2.74 13.04
CA LEU A 289 -5.19 2.98 14.47
C LEU A 289 -4.50 1.81 15.15
N LEU A 290 -4.78 0.55 14.79
CA LEU A 290 -4.18 -0.66 15.37
C LEU A 290 -2.67 -0.78 15.11
N TYR A 291 -2.10 0.07 14.24
CA TYR A 291 -0.67 0.08 13.95
C TYR A 291 0.19 0.29 15.20
N GLY A 292 -0.30 1.06 16.19
CA GLY A 292 0.39 1.25 17.46
C GLY A 292 0.58 -0.03 18.27
N LEU A 293 -0.35 -0.99 18.16
CA LEU A 293 -0.25 -2.28 18.85
C LEU A 293 0.99 -3.07 18.42
N PHE A 294 1.42 -2.96 17.16
CA PHE A 294 2.65 -3.60 16.70
C PHE A 294 3.89 -3.09 17.46
N PHE A 295 3.93 -1.82 17.84
CA PHE A 295 5.05 -1.25 18.60
C PHE A 295 4.90 -1.54 20.09
N TYR A 296 3.74 -1.27 20.68
CA TYR A 296 3.60 -1.32 22.14
C TYR A 296 3.57 -2.73 22.72
N THR A 297 3.24 -3.73 21.91
CA THR A 297 3.29 -5.13 22.34
C THR A 297 4.72 -5.67 22.38
N GLN A 298 5.62 -5.13 21.57
CA GLN A 298 7.00 -5.58 21.44
C GLN A 298 7.91 -5.00 22.54
N PRO A 299 8.63 -5.83 23.32
CA PRO A 299 9.48 -5.34 24.42
C PRO A 299 10.51 -4.29 23.99
N ILE A 300 11.07 -4.43 22.79
CA ILE A 300 12.09 -3.52 22.24
C ILE A 300 11.55 -2.09 22.06
N TYR A 301 10.26 -1.94 21.76
CA TYR A 301 9.65 -0.65 21.43
C TYR A 301 8.75 -0.10 22.52
N ARG A 302 8.32 -0.94 23.47
CA ARG A 302 7.35 -0.58 24.51
C ARG A 302 7.76 0.67 25.30
N ASP A 303 9.01 0.73 25.72
CA ASP A 303 9.55 1.84 26.52
C ASP A 303 10.21 2.93 25.68
N SER A 304 10.20 2.79 24.35
CA SER A 304 10.77 3.77 23.44
C SER A 304 9.85 4.97 23.26
N LEU A 305 10.25 6.11 23.82
CA LEU A 305 9.57 7.40 23.62
C LEU A 305 9.59 7.84 22.15
N TYR A 306 10.61 7.41 21.40
CA TYR A 306 10.72 7.64 19.96
C TYR A 306 9.64 6.86 19.19
N ALA A 307 9.47 5.57 19.50
CA ALA A 307 8.41 4.75 18.91
C ALA A 307 7.02 5.34 19.26
N SER A 308 6.84 5.77 20.51
CA SER A 308 5.60 6.40 20.98
C SER A 308 5.25 7.67 20.23
N SER A 309 6.26 8.47 19.86
CA SER A 309 6.09 9.70 19.09
C SER A 309 5.71 9.43 17.64
N ILE A 310 6.36 8.45 17.00
CA ILE A 310 6.01 8.01 15.64
C ILE A 310 4.57 7.51 15.61
N VAL A 311 4.21 6.63 16.54
CA VAL A 311 2.85 6.10 16.65
C VAL A 311 1.85 7.21 16.94
N GLY A 312 2.18 8.19 17.79
CA GLY A 312 1.29 9.32 18.09
C GLY A 312 1.02 10.21 16.88
N ILE A 313 2.07 10.61 16.17
CA ILE A 313 1.96 11.44 14.94
C ILE A 313 1.14 10.69 13.88
N PHE A 314 1.45 9.41 13.69
CA PHE A 314 0.77 8.57 12.71
C PHE A 314 -0.69 8.28 13.08
N SER A 315 -0.95 7.72 14.25
CA SER A 315 -2.30 7.25 14.64
C SER A 315 -3.30 8.39 14.71
N THR A 316 -2.93 9.52 15.31
CA THR A 316 -3.79 10.70 15.38
C THR A 316 -3.90 11.42 14.03
N GLY A 317 -2.87 11.33 13.19
CA GLY A 317 -2.77 12.00 11.90
C GLY A 317 -3.14 11.15 10.68
N ILE A 318 -3.45 9.86 10.82
CA ILE A 318 -3.51 8.94 9.68
C ILE A 318 -4.58 9.34 8.65
N PHE A 319 -5.73 9.85 9.11
CA PHE A 319 -6.76 10.38 8.22
C PHE A 319 -6.29 11.64 7.52
N LEU A 320 -5.72 12.60 8.26
CA LEU A 320 -5.14 13.83 7.72
C LEU A 320 -4.08 13.53 6.67
N ILE A 321 -3.15 12.62 6.95
CA ILE A 321 -2.07 12.22 6.05
C ILE A 321 -2.65 11.57 4.80
N SER A 322 -3.54 10.60 4.99
CA SER A 322 -4.03 9.75 3.90
C SER A 322 -5.06 10.46 3.02
N PHE A 323 -5.96 11.25 3.60
CA PHE A 323 -7.00 11.99 2.89
C PHE A 323 -6.49 13.35 2.42
N GLY A 324 -5.80 14.09 3.29
CA GLY A 324 -5.32 15.45 3.02
C GLY A 324 -4.33 15.52 1.86
N GLN A 325 -3.47 14.52 1.67
CA GLN A 325 -2.47 14.50 0.59
C GLN A 325 -3.06 14.55 -0.83
N PHE A 326 -4.35 14.24 -0.95
CA PHE A 326 -5.09 14.21 -2.20
C PHE A 326 -6.09 15.36 -2.32
N ILE A 327 -6.04 16.38 -1.47
CA ILE A 327 -6.83 17.60 -1.65
C ILE A 327 -6.11 18.49 -2.68
N PRO A 328 -6.77 19.03 -3.72
CA PRO A 328 -8.18 18.93 -4.09
C PRO A 328 -8.48 17.80 -5.11
N ALA A 329 -7.53 16.89 -5.36
CA ALA A 329 -7.67 15.80 -6.33
C ALA A 329 -8.88 14.88 -6.06
N TRP A 330 -9.37 14.76 -4.83
CA TRP A 330 -10.65 14.09 -4.53
C TRP A 330 -11.83 14.71 -5.29
N ASP A 331 -11.82 16.02 -5.46
CA ASP A 331 -12.87 16.78 -6.13
C ASP A 331 -12.62 16.89 -7.66
N SER A 332 -11.56 16.25 -8.18
CA SER A 332 -11.09 16.43 -9.56
C SER A 332 -12.17 16.25 -10.63
N GLY A 333 -13.13 15.33 -10.43
CA GLY A 333 -14.21 15.07 -11.38
C GLY A 333 -15.19 16.22 -11.59
N TYR A 334 -15.38 17.09 -10.60
CA TYR A 334 -16.26 18.26 -10.66
C TYR A 334 -15.57 19.57 -10.32
N TYR A 335 -14.24 19.55 -10.21
CA TYR A 335 -13.44 20.70 -9.79
C TYR A 335 -13.64 21.92 -10.70
N LYS A 336 -13.75 21.72 -12.02
CA LYS A 336 -14.04 22.80 -12.99
C LYS A 336 -15.37 23.51 -12.68
N MET A 337 -16.41 22.74 -12.38
CA MET A 337 -17.72 23.29 -12.01
C MET A 337 -17.64 24.05 -10.69
N LEU A 338 -16.98 23.48 -9.68
CA LEU A 338 -16.79 24.14 -8.38
C LEU A 338 -16.07 25.48 -8.54
N MET A 339 -15.04 25.52 -9.39
CA MET A 339 -14.24 26.70 -9.67
C MET A 339 -14.89 27.75 -10.57
N SER A 340 -16.04 27.45 -11.18
CA SER A 340 -16.84 28.39 -11.97
C SER A 340 -18.01 28.98 -11.19
N GLN A 341 -18.34 28.44 -10.01
CA GLN A 341 -19.39 28.99 -9.16
C GLN A 341 -18.93 30.27 -8.47
N ASN A 342 -19.88 31.11 -8.08
CA ASN A 342 -19.63 32.30 -7.27
C ASN A 342 -19.42 31.92 -5.78
N ILE A 343 -18.34 31.19 -5.50
CA ILE A 343 -17.95 30.74 -4.15
C ILE A 343 -16.56 31.27 -3.79
N LYS A 344 -16.34 31.57 -2.51
CA LYS A 344 -15.01 31.96 -2.04
C LYS A 344 -14.14 30.73 -1.90
N TYR A 345 -12.97 30.74 -2.53
CA TYR A 345 -12.00 29.64 -2.43
C TYR A 345 -11.60 29.37 -0.96
N GLU A 346 -11.52 30.42 -0.15
CA GLU A 346 -11.28 30.34 1.30
C GLU A 346 -12.28 29.42 2.01
N GLN A 347 -13.58 29.49 1.67
CA GLN A 347 -14.63 28.66 2.29
C GLN A 347 -14.43 27.19 1.96
N TYR A 348 -14.07 26.88 0.71
CA TYR A 348 -13.73 25.54 0.28
C TYR A 348 -12.54 24.99 1.09
N LEU A 349 -11.45 25.74 1.21
CA LEU A 349 -10.26 25.30 1.95
C LEU A 349 -10.50 25.20 3.46
N ARG A 350 -11.30 26.11 4.03
CA ARG A 350 -11.69 26.07 5.44
C ARG A 350 -12.51 24.83 5.75
N SER A 351 -13.41 24.40 4.85
CA SER A 351 -14.11 23.11 4.97
C SER A 351 -13.13 21.94 5.06
N LYS A 352 -12.13 21.90 4.17
CA LYS A 352 -11.09 20.86 4.17
C LYS A 352 -10.27 20.85 5.46
N PHE A 353 -9.89 22.02 5.96
CA PHE A 353 -9.19 22.16 7.23
C PHE A 353 -10.02 21.60 8.39
N VAL A 354 -11.30 21.99 8.49
CA VAL A 354 -12.20 21.54 9.56
C VAL A 354 -12.39 20.02 9.50
N LEU A 355 -12.56 19.44 8.31
CA LEU A 355 -12.65 17.99 8.15
C LEU A 355 -11.40 17.27 8.68
N MET A 356 -10.20 17.77 8.35
CA MET A 356 -8.95 17.19 8.86
C MET A 356 -8.81 17.37 10.37
N MET A 357 -9.12 18.54 10.91
CA MET A 357 -9.08 18.80 12.36
C MET A 357 -10.02 17.85 13.12
N LEU A 358 -11.28 17.73 12.67
CA LEU A 358 -12.25 16.81 13.27
C LEU A 358 -11.77 15.37 13.20
N SER A 359 -11.15 14.96 12.09
CA SER A 359 -10.59 13.62 11.97
C SER A 359 -9.49 13.37 12.99
N VAL A 360 -8.58 14.33 13.23
CA VAL A 360 -7.51 14.18 14.24
C VAL A 360 -8.09 14.03 15.63
N VAL A 361 -9.12 14.82 15.97
CA VAL A 361 -9.82 14.72 17.25
C VAL A 361 -10.46 13.35 17.42
N ILE A 362 -11.19 12.85 16.41
CA ILE A 362 -11.80 11.52 16.45
C ILE A 362 -10.75 10.43 16.60
N MET A 363 -9.66 10.48 15.83
CA MET A 363 -8.59 9.49 15.89
C MET A 363 -7.85 9.50 17.23
N PHE A 364 -7.65 10.68 17.83
CA PHE A 364 -7.10 10.79 19.19
C PHE A 364 -8.03 10.14 20.21
N VAL A 365 -9.34 10.43 20.17
CA VAL A 365 -10.33 9.84 21.09
C VAL A 365 -10.38 8.32 20.95
N LEU A 366 -10.42 7.81 19.72
CA LEU A 366 -10.39 6.37 19.46
C LEU A 366 -9.05 5.72 19.86
N GLY A 367 -7.96 6.49 19.89
CA GLY A 367 -6.64 6.08 20.32
C GLY A 367 -6.40 6.11 21.84
N ILE A 368 -7.33 6.66 22.64
CA ILE A 368 -7.22 6.70 24.12
C ILE A 368 -6.91 5.33 24.75
N PRO A 369 -7.45 4.19 24.29
CA PRO A 369 -7.13 2.87 24.84
C PRO A 369 -5.62 2.54 24.88
N TYR A 370 -4.78 3.23 24.10
CA TYR A 370 -3.32 3.10 24.20
C TYR A 370 -2.74 3.47 25.57
N ILE A 371 -3.50 4.16 26.43
CA ILE A 371 -3.13 4.41 27.83
C ILE A 371 -2.80 3.12 28.59
N TYR A 372 -3.35 1.97 28.18
CA TYR A 372 -3.04 0.65 28.74
C TYR A 372 -1.52 0.35 28.75
N PHE A 373 -0.78 0.86 27.76
CA PHE A 373 0.66 0.65 27.65
C PHE A 373 1.50 1.70 28.40
N GLY A 374 0.85 2.72 28.98
CA GLY A 374 1.48 3.75 29.79
C GLY A 374 0.91 5.15 29.56
N TRP A 375 0.84 5.95 30.62
CA TRP A 375 0.31 7.32 30.56
C TRP A 375 1.14 8.25 29.66
N LYS A 376 2.46 8.03 29.56
CA LYS A 376 3.36 8.80 28.69
C LYS A 376 2.96 8.70 27.22
N ILE A 377 2.43 7.55 26.79
CA ILE A 377 1.94 7.34 25.42
C ILE A 377 0.76 8.27 25.14
N LEU A 378 -0.20 8.35 26.07
CA LEU A 378 -1.37 9.22 25.91
C LEU A 378 -0.97 10.69 25.81
N VAL A 379 -0.02 11.14 26.65
CA VAL A 379 0.49 12.52 26.63
C VAL A 379 1.20 12.84 25.32
N VAL A 380 2.03 11.92 24.80
CA VAL A 380 2.68 12.08 23.49
C VAL A 380 1.66 12.08 22.36
N HIS A 381 0.63 11.23 22.41
CA HIS A 381 -0.45 11.21 21.42
C HIS A 381 -1.25 12.51 21.43
N PHE A 382 -1.49 13.08 22.61
CA PHE A 382 -2.14 14.38 22.74
C PHE A 382 -1.28 15.49 22.13
N ALA A 383 0.01 15.54 22.45
CA ALA A 383 0.94 16.51 21.84
C ALA A 383 1.02 16.36 20.32
N ALA A 384 1.05 15.12 19.82
CA ALA A 384 1.03 14.82 18.39
C ALA A 384 -0.29 15.23 17.73
N ALA A 385 -1.44 15.06 18.39
CA ALA A 385 -2.74 15.51 17.89
C ALA A 385 -2.77 17.05 17.77
N VAL A 386 -2.28 17.78 18.78
CA VAL A 386 -2.18 19.24 18.74
C VAL A 386 -1.25 19.71 17.61
N TYR A 387 -0.10 19.06 17.44
CA TYR A 387 0.81 19.33 16.32
C TYR A 387 0.16 19.02 14.96
N ASN A 388 -0.58 17.92 14.86
CA ASN A 388 -1.29 17.52 13.64
C ASN A 388 -2.34 18.56 13.21
N ILE A 389 -3.12 19.07 14.16
CA ILE A 389 -4.11 20.13 13.93
C ILE A 389 -3.42 21.45 13.55
N GLY A 390 -2.40 21.84 14.31
CA GLY A 390 -1.78 23.16 14.21
C GLY A 390 -0.79 23.32 13.06
N VAL A 391 -0.08 22.26 12.68
CA VAL A 391 1.00 22.34 11.68
C VAL A 391 0.71 21.43 10.50
N ASN A 392 0.52 20.14 10.72
CA ASN A 392 0.41 19.19 9.61
C ASN A 392 -0.83 19.45 8.74
N SER A 393 -1.94 19.94 9.33
CA SER A 393 -3.13 20.32 8.56
C SER A 393 -2.84 21.46 7.57
N HIS A 394 -2.07 22.47 7.97
CA HIS A 394 -1.68 23.58 7.10
C HIS A 394 -0.65 23.18 6.06
N ILE A 395 0.38 22.42 6.45
CA ILE A 395 1.37 21.87 5.51
C ILE A 395 0.67 21.02 4.46
N MET A 396 -0.32 20.22 4.87
CA MET A 396 -1.05 19.37 3.96
C MET A 396 -1.88 20.15 2.95
N LEU A 397 -2.61 21.18 3.39
CA LEU A 397 -3.33 22.06 2.45
C LEU A 397 -2.36 22.80 1.53
N PHE A 398 -1.26 23.35 2.06
CA PHE A 398 -0.25 24.01 1.24
C PHE A 398 0.30 23.06 0.17
N GLY A 399 0.63 21.84 0.56
CA GLY A 399 1.10 20.78 -0.32
C GLY A 399 0.06 20.37 -1.37
N GLY A 400 -1.21 20.35 -1.00
CA GLY A 400 -2.32 20.10 -1.91
C GLY A 400 -2.40 21.09 -3.08
N SER A 401 -1.85 22.29 -2.92
CA SER A 401 -1.73 23.28 -4.01
C SER A 401 -0.82 22.82 -5.17
N PHE A 402 -0.03 21.76 -4.98
CA PHE A 402 0.83 21.16 -6.00
C PHE A 402 0.24 19.89 -6.64
N ASN A 403 -0.95 19.46 -6.22
CA ASN A 403 -1.60 18.29 -6.81
C ASN A 403 -2.08 18.55 -8.24
N ARG A 404 -1.69 17.67 -9.16
CA ARG A 404 -1.97 17.77 -10.61
C ARG A 404 -2.49 16.48 -11.22
N LYS A 405 -2.83 15.47 -10.41
CA LYS A 405 -3.30 14.17 -10.90
C LYS A 405 -4.77 13.97 -10.57
N LYS A 406 -5.58 13.66 -11.58
CA LYS A 406 -6.97 13.23 -11.42
C LYS A 406 -7.04 11.89 -10.68
N ILE A 407 -8.08 11.73 -9.87
CA ILE A 407 -8.34 10.52 -9.08
C ILE A 407 -9.66 9.91 -9.53
N ASP A 408 -9.63 8.64 -9.92
CA ASP A 408 -10.85 7.86 -10.16
C ASP A 408 -11.44 7.38 -8.82
N LEU A 409 -12.66 7.80 -8.54
CA LEU A 409 -13.39 7.52 -7.30
C LEU A 409 -14.08 6.14 -7.31
N ASN A 410 -14.25 5.52 -8.49
CA ASN A 410 -14.89 4.22 -8.63
C ASN A 410 -13.95 3.06 -8.28
N GLN A 411 -12.64 3.32 -8.27
CA GLN A 411 -11.64 2.33 -7.87
C GLN A 411 -11.54 2.22 -6.34
N ARG A 412 -11.03 1.09 -5.84
CA ARG A 412 -10.75 0.95 -4.39
C ARG A 412 -9.49 1.71 -4.00
N ALA A 413 -9.36 2.08 -2.73
CA ALA A 413 -8.17 2.75 -2.23
C ALA A 413 -7.03 1.80 -1.89
N ALA A 414 -7.34 0.59 -1.42
CA ALA A 414 -6.33 -0.41 -1.09
C ALA A 414 -5.43 -0.70 -2.31
N PHE A 415 -4.14 -0.39 -2.17
CA PHE A 415 -3.09 -0.63 -3.18
C PHE A 415 -3.31 0.10 -4.50
N ASN A 416 -4.01 1.24 -4.46
CA ASN A 416 -4.20 2.12 -5.59
C ASN A 416 -3.32 3.36 -5.48
N TYR A 417 -2.23 3.36 -6.26
CA TYR A 417 -1.26 4.47 -6.30
C TYR A 417 -1.67 5.60 -7.27
N GLN A 418 -2.85 5.56 -7.88
CA GLN A 418 -3.35 6.68 -8.70
C GLN A 418 -3.41 7.96 -7.86
N GLY A 419 -3.07 9.10 -8.45
CA GLY A 419 -2.95 10.36 -7.71
C GLY A 419 -1.65 10.50 -6.93
N THR A 420 -0.93 9.41 -6.65
CA THR A 420 0.38 9.45 -5.97
C THR A 420 1.47 9.84 -6.95
N GLY A 421 2.28 10.82 -6.59
CA GLY A 421 3.42 11.31 -7.33
C GLY A 421 4.48 11.86 -6.38
N ALA A 422 5.48 12.55 -6.93
CA ALA A 422 6.57 13.13 -6.14
C ALA A 422 6.06 14.09 -5.06
N VAL A 423 5.00 14.84 -5.35
CA VAL A 423 4.37 15.80 -4.43
C VAL A 423 3.94 15.12 -3.12
N GLN A 424 3.27 13.97 -3.20
CA GLN A 424 2.82 13.20 -2.02
C GLN A 424 4.00 12.77 -1.15
N TRP A 425 5.11 12.32 -1.74
CA TRP A 425 6.31 11.93 -1.00
C TRP A 425 7.03 13.13 -0.38
N ILE A 426 7.16 14.22 -1.14
CA ILE A 426 7.80 15.47 -0.70
C ILE A 426 7.02 16.10 0.47
N ILE A 427 5.70 15.95 0.51
CA ILE A 427 4.86 16.47 1.61
C ILE A 427 4.75 15.45 2.76
N GLY A 428 4.57 14.17 2.42
CA GLY A 428 4.31 13.11 3.40
C GLY A 428 5.50 12.81 4.31
N LEU A 429 6.74 12.83 3.77
CA LEU A 429 7.95 12.59 4.56
C LEU A 429 8.15 13.66 5.65
N PRO A 430 8.12 14.97 5.35
CA PRO A 430 8.19 16.02 6.38
C PRO A 430 7.14 15.91 7.48
N ILE A 431 5.88 15.61 7.12
CA ILE A 431 4.77 15.51 8.07
C ILE A 431 5.01 14.44 9.14
N MET A 432 5.70 13.36 8.76
CA MET A 432 6.06 12.26 9.66
C MET A 432 7.38 12.53 10.41
N LEU A 433 8.41 13.00 9.69
CA LEU A 433 9.78 13.09 10.22
C LEU A 433 10.05 14.35 11.03
N ILE A 434 9.52 15.52 10.62
CA ILE A 434 9.80 16.79 11.32
C ILE A 434 9.33 16.76 12.78
N PRO A 435 8.06 16.44 13.10
CA PRO A 435 7.63 16.36 14.49
C PRO A 435 8.40 15.31 15.30
N LEU A 436 8.77 14.19 14.66
CA LEU A 436 9.62 13.18 15.29
C LEU A 436 10.98 13.77 15.68
N VAL A 437 11.67 14.44 14.75
CA VAL A 437 12.97 15.05 15.01
C VAL A 437 12.87 16.13 16.09
N ILE A 438 11.87 17.00 16.02
CA ILE A 438 11.64 18.06 17.01
C ILE A 438 11.49 17.46 18.41
N PHE A 439 10.61 16.46 18.57
CA PHE A 439 10.43 15.78 19.84
C PHE A 439 11.70 15.09 20.30
N SER A 440 12.35 14.34 19.40
CA SER A 440 13.53 13.54 19.70
C SER A 440 14.69 14.38 20.20
N VAL A 441 14.94 15.52 19.54
CA VAL A 441 15.99 16.47 19.91
C VAL A 441 15.69 17.11 21.26
N ALA A 442 14.48 17.64 21.46
CA ALA A 442 14.10 18.26 22.73
C ALA A 442 14.12 17.26 23.91
N ASN A 443 13.65 16.03 23.68
CA ASN A 443 13.69 14.96 24.67
C ASN A 443 15.12 14.53 25.02
N TYR A 444 16.01 14.42 24.02
CA TYR A 444 17.39 14.00 24.24
C TYR A 444 18.20 15.02 25.04
N PHE A 445 18.05 16.31 24.74
CA PHE A 445 18.85 17.36 25.39
C PHE A 445 18.30 17.85 26.73
N ILE A 446 16.98 17.84 26.95
CA ILE A 446 16.37 18.48 28.11
C ILE A 446 15.48 17.52 28.89
N GLY A 447 14.67 16.73 28.20
CA GLY A 447 13.82 15.71 28.83
C GLY A 447 12.43 15.59 28.22
N PHE A 448 11.68 14.59 28.68
CA PHE A 448 10.40 14.19 28.13
C PHE A 448 9.36 15.30 28.15
N GLU A 449 9.25 15.99 29.28
CA GLU A 449 8.28 17.07 29.52
C GLU A 449 8.49 18.22 28.53
N VAL A 450 9.76 18.55 28.25
CA VAL A 450 10.11 19.59 27.29
C VAL A 450 9.88 19.14 25.86
N GLY A 451 10.18 17.88 25.52
CA GLY A 451 9.85 17.31 24.21
C GLY A 451 8.35 17.40 23.89
N VAL A 452 7.51 17.04 24.86
CA VAL A 452 6.04 17.16 24.77
C VAL A 452 5.63 18.63 24.66
N ALA A 453 6.14 19.49 25.53
CA ALA A 453 5.78 20.91 25.56
C ALA A 453 6.13 21.61 24.25
N VAL A 454 7.30 21.35 23.67
CA VAL A 454 7.72 21.94 22.38
C VAL A 454 6.76 21.55 21.26
N LEU A 455 6.35 20.29 21.17
CA LEU A 455 5.36 19.87 20.16
C LEU A 455 4.02 20.58 20.34
N ILE A 456 3.54 20.68 21.57
CA ILE A 456 2.27 21.37 21.89
C ILE A 456 2.40 22.86 21.53
N LEU A 457 3.47 23.53 21.94
CA LEU A 457 3.68 24.96 21.68
C LEU A 457 3.73 25.27 20.19
N ILE A 458 4.41 24.43 19.40
CA ILE A 458 4.47 24.58 17.94
C ILE A 458 3.08 24.36 17.32
N GLY A 459 2.35 23.33 17.76
CA GLY A 459 0.97 23.10 17.31
C GLY A 459 0.05 24.27 17.66
N VAL A 460 0.09 24.75 18.90
CA VAL A 460 -0.69 25.91 19.35
C VAL A 460 -0.31 27.16 18.56
N ALA A 461 0.98 27.40 18.29
CA ALA A 461 1.40 28.51 17.44
C ALA A 461 0.77 28.44 16.05
N GLY A 462 0.74 27.25 15.43
CA GLY A 462 0.07 27.05 14.14
C GLY A 462 -1.45 27.30 14.19
N ILE A 463 -2.11 26.95 15.29
CA ILE A 463 -3.53 27.28 15.53
C ILE A 463 -3.72 28.80 15.69
N VAL A 464 -2.87 29.47 16.46
CA VAL A 464 -2.92 30.93 16.66
C VAL A 464 -2.70 31.68 15.35
N PHE A 465 -1.74 31.24 14.53
CA PHE A 465 -1.46 31.83 13.22
C PHE A 465 -2.37 31.32 12.10
N HIS A 466 -3.41 30.54 12.41
CA HIS A 466 -4.27 29.87 11.43
C HIS A 466 -4.79 30.84 10.35
N LYS A 467 -5.32 32.01 10.74
CA LYS A 467 -5.86 32.99 9.78
C LYS A 467 -4.81 33.48 8.78
N LYS A 468 -3.58 33.73 9.23
CA LYS A 468 -2.47 34.19 8.38
C LYS A 468 -2.01 33.08 7.42
N LEU A 469 -1.87 31.86 7.95
CA LEU A 469 -1.50 30.68 7.17
C LEU A 469 -2.55 30.37 6.09
N MET A 470 -3.83 30.34 6.45
CA MET A 470 -4.93 30.09 5.51
C MET A 470 -5.04 31.15 4.42
N LYS A 471 -4.76 32.42 4.71
CA LYS A 471 -4.70 33.47 3.68
C LYS A 471 -3.60 33.18 2.66
N SER A 472 -2.40 32.80 3.11
CA SER A 472 -1.28 32.43 2.23
C SER A 472 -1.60 31.19 1.40
N ILE A 473 -2.15 30.15 2.02
CA ILE A 473 -2.57 28.92 1.34
C ILE A 473 -3.64 29.24 0.28
N THR A 474 -4.66 30.03 0.63
CA THR A 474 -5.72 30.41 -0.30
C THR A 474 -5.17 31.15 -1.52
N GLN A 475 -4.25 32.10 -1.32
CA GLN A 475 -3.60 32.79 -2.42
C GLN A 475 -2.87 31.81 -3.35
N ARG A 476 -2.13 30.86 -2.78
CA ARG A 476 -1.41 29.85 -3.57
C ARG A 476 -2.34 28.97 -4.41
N TYR A 477 -3.51 28.63 -3.88
CA TYR A 477 -4.54 27.89 -4.62
C TYR A 477 -5.16 28.72 -5.74
N LEU A 478 -5.36 30.03 -5.53
CA LEU A 478 -5.81 30.94 -6.58
C LEU A 478 -4.78 31.04 -7.71
N ASP A 479 -3.50 31.21 -7.38
CA ASP A 479 -2.41 31.29 -8.37
C ASP A 479 -2.27 30.02 -9.21
N SER A 480 -2.63 28.86 -8.64
CA SER A 480 -2.53 27.55 -9.28
C SER A 480 -3.85 27.04 -9.85
N LYS A 481 -4.96 27.79 -9.71
CA LYS A 481 -6.33 27.40 -10.07
C LYS A 481 -6.42 26.84 -11.49
N TYR A 482 -5.97 27.60 -12.48
CA TYR A 482 -6.08 27.22 -13.90
C TYR A 482 -5.20 26.01 -14.24
N LYS A 483 -4.01 25.92 -13.66
CA LYS A 483 -3.11 24.76 -13.81
C LYS A 483 -3.75 23.49 -13.27
N MET A 484 -4.51 23.58 -12.17
CA MET A 484 -5.25 22.44 -11.62
C MET A 484 -6.45 22.05 -12.50
N ILE A 485 -7.22 23.02 -13.00
CA ILE A 485 -8.36 22.76 -13.88
C ILE A 485 -7.90 22.03 -15.14
N ASP A 486 -6.83 22.51 -15.78
CA ASP A 486 -6.24 21.86 -16.95
C ASP A 486 -5.76 20.43 -16.60
N ALA A 487 -4.96 20.29 -15.54
CA ALA A 487 -4.41 19.01 -15.15
C ALA A 487 -5.48 17.96 -14.75
N PHE A 488 -6.60 18.36 -14.15
CA PHE A 488 -7.71 17.46 -13.82
C PHE A 488 -8.63 17.14 -15.00
N SER A 489 -8.53 17.90 -16.10
CA SER A 489 -9.28 17.61 -17.34
C SER A 489 -8.62 16.52 -18.19
N GLN A 490 -7.34 16.24 -17.95
CA GLN A 490 -6.59 15.19 -18.64
C GLN A 490 -6.90 13.82 -17.99
N ASP A 491 -7.23 12.83 -18.81
CA ASP A 491 -7.28 11.44 -18.37
C ASP A 491 -5.84 10.88 -18.37
N ASN A 492 -5.41 10.35 -17.22
CA ASN A 492 -4.09 9.75 -17.03
C ASN A 492 -4.01 8.32 -17.55
#